data_AF-A0A401MHP3-F1
#
_entry.id   AF-A0A401MHP3-F1
#
_cell.length_a   1.000
_cell.length_b   1.000
_cell.length_c   1.000
_cell.angle_alpha   90.00
_cell.angle_beta   90.00
_cell.angle_gamma   90.00
#
_symmetry.space_group_name_H-M   'P 1'
#
loop_
_entity.id
_entity.type
_entity.pdbx_description
1 polymer ?
#
loop_
_entity_poly.entity_id
_entity_poly.type
_entity_poly.pdbx_seq_one_letter_code
_entity_poly.pdbx_strand_id
1 'polypeptide(L)'
;MGKTAEEPKPTVVEGEEAQRIKRELLGIGDRRKHHTREATRLKSHAKEPDTHHRLYRFRFYPTEEQAEQLGRTFGACRWVYNEGLALRSGAWEQHRVNVGFAETCRALTGWKRAEETAWLRDVSSTVLQQSLRHLDQAYGRFFKGEARYPKRKKKGRSRDAATYVRTGFKWVEDPERPGTGLITLAKQSQPLDIRWSRALPVGVVPVRLSVTRDRAGRYFVSTLVEERIVPLPPVFVSGSREPKAVGVDVGLASLVTLDDGTKLDHPRLLKRYAEKLARLQRELHRKVKGSRNRGKVRQKIARLYALIGDVRRDMLDQLTTRLVHENQVLVVEDLSVVTLMRAGRGKGRQRKAKLNQAIMDASWGELLRHLRYKASGTAGRWWSSIVSFPRPGGARPVM
;
A
#
# COMPACT_ATOMS: atom_id res chain seq x y z
N MET A 1 8.61 -35.48 -33.36
CA MET A 1 7.50 -34.51 -33.24
C MET A 1 6.56 -35.01 -32.15
N GLY A 2 6.81 -34.66 -30.88
CA GLY A 2 5.92 -35.01 -29.76
C GLY A 2 4.97 -33.84 -29.51
N LYS A 3 3.71 -33.95 -29.95
CA LYS A 3 2.65 -33.03 -29.55
C LYS A 3 2.44 -33.17 -28.05
N THR A 4 2.83 -32.16 -27.27
CA THR A 4 2.36 -32.00 -25.89
C THR A 4 0.85 -31.86 -25.96
N ALA A 5 0.12 -32.88 -25.48
CA ALA A 5 -1.31 -32.80 -25.29
C ALA A 5 -1.62 -31.64 -24.33
N GLU A 6 -2.32 -30.63 -24.81
CA GLU A 6 -2.93 -29.63 -23.94
C GLU A 6 -3.96 -30.36 -23.06
N GLU A 7 -3.66 -30.46 -21.76
CA GLU A 7 -4.65 -30.90 -20.78
C GLU A 7 -5.91 -30.04 -20.90
N PRO A 8 -7.12 -30.62 -20.97
CA PRO A 8 -8.35 -29.86 -21.10
C PRO A 8 -8.49 -28.92 -19.91
N LYS A 9 -8.67 -27.62 -20.19
CA LYS A 9 -8.91 -26.61 -19.16
C LYS A 9 -10.13 -27.05 -18.35
N PRO A 10 -10.03 -27.11 -17.02
CA PRO A 10 -11.13 -27.61 -16.22
C PRO A 10 -12.37 -26.73 -16.37
N THR A 11 -13.50 -27.35 -16.66
CA THR A 11 -14.80 -26.70 -16.83
C THR A 11 -15.34 -26.20 -15.48
N VAL A 12 -15.91 -24.99 -15.48
CA VAL A 12 -16.48 -24.36 -14.28
C VAL A 12 -17.84 -24.96 -13.98
N VAL A 13 -18.09 -25.30 -12.71
CA VAL A 13 -19.42 -25.71 -12.27
C VAL A 13 -20.27 -24.47 -12.03
N GLU A 14 -21.41 -24.38 -12.71
CA GLU A 14 -22.34 -23.24 -12.68
C GLU A 14 -23.76 -23.67 -12.26
N GLY A 15 -24.68 -22.70 -12.18
CA GLY A 15 -26.10 -22.97 -11.91
C GLY A 15 -26.39 -23.50 -10.50
N GLU A 16 -27.39 -24.37 -10.41
CA GLU A 16 -27.92 -24.89 -9.14
C GLU A 16 -26.93 -25.79 -8.40
N GLU A 17 -26.13 -26.55 -9.15
CA GLU A 17 -25.09 -27.42 -8.59
C GLU A 17 -24.00 -26.59 -7.89
N ALA A 18 -23.56 -25.49 -8.51
CA ALA A 18 -22.64 -24.56 -7.86
C ALA A 18 -23.24 -23.95 -6.58
N GLN A 19 -24.54 -23.67 -6.55
CA GLN A 19 -25.21 -23.17 -5.35
C GLN A 19 -25.32 -24.24 -4.26
N ARG A 20 -25.61 -25.50 -4.61
CA ARG A 20 -25.62 -26.64 -3.69
C ARG A 20 -24.25 -26.81 -3.03
N ILE A 21 -23.19 -26.88 -3.83
CA ILE A 21 -21.81 -27.01 -3.35
C ILE A 21 -21.43 -25.82 -2.46
N LYS A 22 -21.78 -24.58 -2.85
CA LYS A 22 -21.55 -23.40 -1.99
C LYS A 22 -22.28 -23.50 -0.65
N ARG A 23 -23.51 -24.01 -0.61
CA ARG A 23 -24.27 -24.18 0.64
C ARG A 23 -23.58 -25.18 1.57
N GLU A 24 -23.20 -26.33 1.03
CA GLU A 24 -22.49 -27.38 1.77
C GLU A 24 -21.16 -26.87 2.33
N LEU A 25 -20.34 -26.22 1.49
CA LEU A 25 -19.04 -25.66 1.89
C LEU A 25 -19.13 -24.57 2.96
N LEU A 26 -20.22 -23.81 2.99
CA LEU A 26 -20.39 -22.71 3.94
C LEU A 26 -20.98 -23.15 5.28
N GLY A 27 -21.58 -24.36 5.37
CA GLY A 27 -22.19 -24.88 6.59
C GLY A 27 -23.30 -23.99 7.17
N ILE A 28 -23.97 -23.20 6.33
CA ILE A 28 -25.03 -22.27 6.74
C ILE A 28 -26.33 -22.70 6.05
N GLY A 29 -27.34 -23.07 6.84
CA GLY A 29 -28.68 -23.43 6.36
C GLY A 29 -29.41 -22.26 5.68
N ASP A 30 -30.47 -22.60 4.93
CA ASP A 30 -31.25 -21.64 4.15
C ASP A 30 -31.79 -20.51 5.04
N ARG A 31 -31.23 -19.31 4.85
CA ARG A 31 -31.93 -18.10 5.29
C ARG A 31 -33.00 -17.80 4.25
N ARG A 32 -34.27 -17.96 4.63
CA ARG A 32 -35.38 -17.29 3.94
C ARG A 32 -35.02 -15.81 3.83
N LYS A 33 -34.78 -15.35 2.60
CA LYS A 33 -34.73 -13.92 2.33
C LYS A 33 -36.12 -13.40 2.64
N HIS A 34 -36.24 -12.48 3.60
CA HIS A 34 -37.43 -11.65 3.69
C HIS A 34 -37.45 -10.79 2.42
N HIS A 35 -38.19 -11.23 1.41
CA HIS A 35 -38.38 -10.54 0.13
C HIS A 35 -39.30 -9.31 0.25
N THR A 36 -39.58 -8.84 1.46
CA THR A 36 -40.57 -7.79 1.73
C THR A 36 -40.06 -6.36 1.55
N ARG A 37 -38.86 -6.15 0.99
CA ARG A 37 -38.39 -4.80 0.65
C ARG A 37 -37.81 -4.76 -0.74
N GLU A 38 -38.52 -4.04 -1.61
CA GLU A 38 -38.02 -3.59 -2.90
C GLU A 38 -36.72 -2.81 -2.65
N ALA A 39 -35.63 -3.22 -3.32
CA ALA A 39 -34.34 -2.58 -3.13
C ALA A 39 -34.42 -1.16 -3.70
N THR A 40 -34.53 -0.16 -2.84
CA THR A 40 -34.45 1.24 -3.26
C THR A 40 -33.15 1.43 -4.03
N ARG A 41 -33.26 1.80 -5.31
CA ARG A 41 -32.09 2.07 -6.16
C ARG A 41 -31.29 3.18 -5.47
N LEU A 42 -30.13 2.81 -4.91
CA LEU A 42 -29.22 3.77 -4.31
C LEU A 42 -28.92 4.82 -5.37
N LYS A 43 -29.34 6.07 -5.12
CA LYS A 43 -28.88 7.21 -5.92
C LYS A 43 -27.37 7.18 -5.83
N SER A 44 -26.69 6.93 -6.96
CA SER A 44 -25.25 7.11 -7.03
C SER A 44 -24.99 8.55 -6.65
N HIS A 45 -24.30 8.78 -5.54
CA HIS A 45 -23.82 10.11 -5.23
C HIS A 45 -22.92 10.51 -6.41
N ALA A 46 -23.39 11.43 -7.26
CA ALA A 46 -22.55 11.99 -8.29
C ALA A 46 -21.37 12.61 -7.54
N LYS A 47 -20.15 12.11 -7.82
CA LYS A 47 -18.96 12.74 -7.27
C LYS A 47 -18.90 14.14 -7.86
N GLU A 48 -18.72 15.14 -7.01
CA GLU A 48 -18.45 16.49 -7.49
C GLU A 48 -17.22 16.45 -8.42
N PRO A 49 -17.24 17.20 -9.54
CA PRO A 49 -16.10 17.27 -10.45
C PRO A 49 -14.83 17.66 -9.69
N ASP A 50 -13.70 17.09 -10.10
CA ASP A 50 -12.36 17.30 -9.49
C ASP A 50 -12.20 16.80 -8.04
N THR A 51 -13.09 15.92 -7.57
CA THR A 51 -12.93 15.25 -6.27
C THR A 51 -12.02 14.03 -6.38
N HIS A 52 -10.89 14.06 -5.68
CA HIS A 52 -9.92 12.98 -5.65
C HIS A 52 -9.83 12.33 -4.26
N HIS A 53 -9.48 11.05 -4.25
CA HIS A 53 -9.19 10.32 -3.03
C HIS A 53 -7.75 10.60 -2.62
N ARG A 54 -7.53 11.30 -1.50
CA ARG A 54 -6.19 11.54 -0.95
C ARG A 54 -5.98 10.80 0.36
N LEU A 55 -4.80 10.20 0.48
CA LEU A 55 -4.40 9.48 1.68
C LEU A 55 -3.44 10.33 2.51
N TYR A 56 -3.87 10.72 3.70
CA TYR A 56 -3.01 11.35 4.70
C TYR A 56 -2.51 10.29 5.67
N ARG A 57 -1.23 10.34 6.06
CA ARG A 57 -0.63 9.37 6.98
C ARG A 57 -0.03 10.09 8.17
N PHE A 58 -0.38 9.63 9.36
CA PHE A 58 0.06 10.18 10.63
C PHE A 58 0.64 9.09 11.52
N ARG A 59 1.56 9.49 12.40
CA ARG A 59 2.05 8.64 13.48
C ARG A 59 1.11 8.80 14.67
N PHE A 60 0.86 7.72 15.39
CA PHE A 60 0.13 7.77 16.64
C PHE A 60 0.76 6.84 17.66
N TYR A 61 0.46 7.06 18.93
CA TYR A 61 1.02 6.33 20.06
C TYR A 61 -0.10 5.65 20.83
N PRO A 62 -0.41 4.37 20.53
CA PRO A 62 -1.49 3.70 21.25
C PRO A 62 -1.11 3.51 22.73
N THR A 63 -2.11 3.57 23.60
CA THR A 63 -2.01 3.04 24.97
C THR A 63 -1.74 1.53 24.93
N GLU A 64 -1.34 0.94 26.06
CA GLU A 64 -1.09 -0.51 26.12
C GLU A 64 -2.33 -1.33 25.73
N GLU A 65 -3.50 -0.95 26.25
CA GLU A 65 -4.79 -1.56 25.91
C GLU A 65 -5.11 -1.43 24.40
N GLN A 66 -4.93 -0.23 23.83
CA GLN A 66 -5.12 -0.01 22.40
C GLN A 66 -4.15 -0.86 21.56
N ALA A 67 -2.89 -0.97 21.99
CA ALA A 67 -1.86 -1.74 21.30
C ALA A 67 -2.16 -3.24 21.31
N GLU A 68 -2.67 -3.76 22.44
CA GLU A 68 -3.13 -5.15 22.56
C GLU A 68 -4.32 -5.42 21.65
N GLN A 69 -5.34 -4.56 21.70
CA GLN A 69 -6.55 -4.71 20.88
C GLN A 69 -6.27 -4.61 19.39
N LEU A 70 -5.34 -3.73 18.98
CA LEU A 70 -4.82 -3.69 17.60
C LEU A 70 -4.07 -4.98 17.25
N GLY A 71 -3.31 -5.54 18.20
CA GLY A 71 -2.64 -6.84 18.05
C GLY A 71 -3.62 -7.96 17.74
N ARG A 72 -4.72 -8.06 18.49
CA ARG A 72 -5.82 -9.01 18.26
C ARG A 72 -6.48 -8.76 16.91
N THR A 73 -6.78 -7.50 16.58
CA THR A 73 -7.35 -7.08 15.30
C THR A 73 -6.49 -7.51 14.11
N PHE A 74 -5.18 -7.25 14.14
CA PHE A 74 -4.27 -7.64 13.06
C PHE A 74 -4.18 -9.16 12.91
N GLY A 75 -4.22 -9.89 14.03
CA GLY A 75 -4.31 -11.35 14.05
C GLY A 75 -5.56 -11.86 13.35
N ALA A 76 -6.73 -11.34 13.75
CA ALA A 76 -8.02 -11.68 13.19
C ALA A 76 -8.11 -11.39 11.68
N CYS A 77 -7.67 -10.20 11.25
CA CYS A 77 -7.63 -9.82 9.83
C CYS A 77 -6.76 -10.77 9.01
N ARG A 78 -5.63 -11.21 9.57
CA ARG A 78 -4.72 -12.14 8.91
C ARG A 78 -5.34 -13.52 8.77
N TRP A 79 -5.95 -14.01 9.84
CA TRP A 79 -6.62 -15.30 9.87
C TRP A 79 -7.79 -15.34 8.88
N VAL A 80 -8.70 -14.37 8.95
CA VAL A 80 -9.87 -14.27 8.06
C VAL A 80 -9.45 -14.17 6.59
N TYR A 81 -8.38 -13.42 6.27
CA TYR A 81 -7.84 -13.39 4.91
C TYR A 81 -7.33 -14.76 4.46
N ASN A 82 -6.65 -15.49 5.34
CA ASN A 82 -6.07 -16.79 5.02
C ASN A 82 -7.13 -17.88 4.87
N GLU A 83 -8.17 -17.86 5.72
CA GLU A 83 -9.29 -18.80 5.63
C GLU A 83 -10.18 -18.49 4.44
N GLY A 84 -10.42 -17.21 4.13
CA GLY A 84 -11.07 -16.83 2.88
C GLY A 84 -10.29 -17.30 1.65
N LEU A 85 -8.95 -17.20 1.67
CA LEU A 85 -8.11 -17.71 0.59
C LEU A 85 -8.20 -19.25 0.50
N ALA A 86 -8.07 -19.95 1.62
CA ALA A 86 -8.15 -21.41 1.66
C ALA A 86 -9.51 -21.93 1.18
N LEU A 87 -10.61 -21.31 1.62
CA LEU A 87 -11.97 -21.66 1.19
C LEU A 87 -12.14 -21.48 -0.33
N ARG A 88 -11.67 -20.36 -0.89
CA ARG A 88 -11.79 -20.10 -2.33
C ARG A 88 -10.91 -21.05 -3.16
N SER A 89 -9.67 -21.26 -2.73
CA SER A 89 -8.75 -22.20 -3.39
C SER A 89 -9.30 -23.62 -3.34
N GLY A 90 -9.75 -24.09 -2.17
CA GLY A 90 -10.31 -25.44 -1.99
C GLY A 90 -11.59 -25.67 -2.79
N ALA A 91 -12.52 -24.71 -2.78
CA ALA A 91 -13.76 -24.80 -3.57
C ALA A 91 -13.47 -24.92 -5.08
N TRP A 92 -12.45 -24.21 -5.57
CA TRP A 92 -12.02 -24.34 -6.94
C TRP A 92 -11.30 -25.67 -7.21
N GLU A 93 -10.35 -26.05 -6.35
CA GLU A 93 -9.52 -27.27 -6.49
C GLU A 93 -10.33 -28.56 -6.41
N GLN A 94 -11.36 -28.61 -5.58
CA GLN A 94 -12.18 -29.82 -5.35
C GLN A 94 -13.42 -29.85 -6.23
N HIS A 95 -14.08 -28.70 -6.42
CA HIS A 95 -15.41 -28.66 -7.02
C HIS A 95 -15.51 -27.76 -8.25
N ARG A 96 -14.44 -27.05 -8.62
CA ARG A 96 -14.43 -26.06 -9.72
C ARG A 96 -15.51 -24.98 -9.58
N VAL A 97 -15.83 -24.64 -8.33
CA VAL A 97 -16.84 -23.63 -7.99
C VAL A 97 -16.17 -22.32 -7.59
N ASN A 98 -16.64 -21.21 -8.18
CA ASN A 98 -16.18 -19.87 -7.85
C ASN A 98 -16.82 -19.34 -6.56
N VAL A 99 -16.01 -19.14 -5.53
CA VAL A 99 -16.42 -18.50 -4.26
C VAL A 99 -15.97 -17.04 -4.26
N GLY A 100 -16.92 -16.12 -4.14
CA GLY A 100 -16.69 -14.68 -4.20
C GLY A 100 -16.69 -13.99 -2.83
N PHE A 101 -16.70 -12.66 -2.86
CA PHE A 101 -16.74 -11.83 -1.64
C PHE A 101 -17.97 -12.10 -0.79
N ALA A 102 -19.15 -12.20 -1.41
CA ALA A 102 -20.42 -12.41 -0.72
C ALA A 102 -20.42 -13.74 0.05
N GLU A 103 -19.98 -14.83 -0.58
CA GLU A 103 -19.88 -16.15 0.03
C GLU A 103 -18.88 -16.17 1.19
N THR A 104 -17.68 -15.58 1.00
CA THR A 104 -16.71 -15.50 2.11
C THR A 104 -17.21 -14.65 3.28
N CYS A 105 -18.04 -13.64 3.04
CA CYS A 105 -18.69 -12.89 4.12
C CYS A 105 -19.76 -13.71 4.84
N ARG A 106 -20.45 -14.61 4.14
CA ARG A 106 -21.37 -15.57 4.80
C ARG A 106 -20.56 -16.52 5.68
N ALA A 107 -19.49 -17.11 5.15
CA ALA A 107 -18.57 -17.99 5.91
C ALA A 107 -18.08 -17.34 7.21
N LEU A 108 -17.72 -16.05 7.16
CA LEU A 108 -17.29 -15.28 8.32
C LEU A 108 -18.32 -15.28 9.46
N THR A 109 -19.61 -15.36 9.15
CA THR A 109 -20.66 -15.47 10.18
C THR A 109 -20.57 -16.81 10.91
N GLY A 110 -20.31 -17.90 10.19
CA GLY A 110 -20.04 -19.23 10.76
C GLY A 110 -18.77 -19.23 11.60
N TRP A 111 -17.67 -18.69 11.06
CA TRP A 111 -16.39 -18.59 11.78
C TRP A 111 -16.51 -17.80 13.09
N LYS A 112 -17.36 -16.78 13.16
CA LYS A 112 -17.58 -16.04 14.40
C LYS A 112 -18.42 -16.79 15.45
N ARG A 113 -19.19 -17.80 15.02
CA ARG A 113 -20.06 -18.62 15.89
C ARG A 113 -19.37 -19.87 16.39
N ALA A 114 -18.45 -20.43 15.60
CA ALA A 114 -17.67 -21.59 16.01
C ALA A 114 -16.84 -21.28 17.27
N GLU A 115 -16.79 -22.25 18.19
CA GLU A 115 -16.18 -22.11 19.50
C GLU A 115 -14.68 -21.84 19.41
N GLU A 116 -13.97 -22.60 18.57
CA GLU A 116 -12.52 -22.45 18.34
C GLU A 116 -12.11 -21.06 17.82
N THR A 117 -13.03 -20.37 17.16
CA THR A 117 -12.81 -19.06 16.52
C THR A 117 -13.67 -17.95 17.13
N ALA A 118 -14.20 -18.19 18.34
CA ALA A 118 -15.03 -17.25 19.08
C ALA A 118 -14.36 -15.89 19.32
N TRP A 119 -13.03 -15.87 19.44
CA TRP A 119 -12.18 -14.67 19.59
C TRP A 119 -12.30 -13.67 18.43
N LEU A 120 -12.85 -14.08 17.27
CA LEU A 120 -13.20 -13.15 16.18
C LEU A 120 -14.34 -12.18 16.56
N ARG A 121 -15.09 -12.45 17.63
CA ARG A 121 -16.16 -11.56 18.14
C ARG A 121 -15.61 -10.35 18.89
N ASP A 122 -14.38 -10.44 19.39
CA ASP A 122 -13.71 -9.35 20.11
C ASP A 122 -13.28 -8.21 19.18
N VAL A 123 -13.27 -8.47 17.87
CA VAL A 123 -12.89 -7.52 16.82
C VAL A 123 -14.11 -7.08 16.03
N SER A 124 -14.10 -5.84 15.54
CA SER A 124 -15.16 -5.31 14.70
C SER A 124 -15.35 -6.14 13.42
N SER A 125 -16.59 -6.57 13.16
CA SER A 125 -16.96 -7.34 11.96
C SER A 125 -16.66 -6.59 10.67
N THR A 126 -16.79 -5.26 10.67
CA THR A 126 -16.55 -4.43 9.48
C THR A 126 -15.09 -4.53 9.04
N VAL A 127 -14.16 -4.58 9.99
CA VAL A 127 -12.72 -4.73 9.73
C VAL A 127 -12.38 -6.12 9.18
N LEU A 128 -13.04 -7.17 9.70
CA LEU A 128 -12.89 -8.54 9.18
C LEU A 128 -13.41 -8.65 7.74
N GLN A 129 -14.56 -8.05 7.44
CA GLN A 129 -15.10 -7.98 6.08
C GLN A 129 -14.17 -7.19 5.14
N GLN A 130 -13.55 -6.09 5.60
CA GLN A 130 -12.54 -5.39 4.79
C GLN A 130 -11.33 -6.27 4.48
N SER A 131 -10.95 -7.19 5.37
CA SER A 131 -9.89 -8.15 5.09
C SER A 131 -10.24 -9.09 3.94
N LEU A 132 -11.50 -9.53 3.83
CA LEU A 132 -12.01 -10.29 2.69
C LEU A 132 -12.11 -9.43 1.42
N ARG A 133 -12.45 -8.14 1.52
CA ARG A 133 -12.40 -7.22 0.36
C ARG A 133 -10.99 -7.06 -0.19
N HIS A 134 -9.98 -6.99 0.67
CA HIS A 134 -8.59 -6.96 0.21
C HIS A 134 -8.19 -8.27 -0.51
N LEU A 135 -8.73 -9.41 -0.09
CA LEU A 135 -8.54 -10.68 -0.81
C LEU A 135 -9.19 -10.62 -2.18
N ASP A 136 -10.41 -10.11 -2.26
CA ASP A 136 -11.16 -9.95 -3.50
C ASP A 136 -10.44 -9.05 -4.51
N GLN A 137 -9.91 -7.91 -4.05
CA GLN A 137 -9.06 -7.03 -4.86
C GLN A 137 -7.78 -7.73 -5.33
N ALA A 138 -7.18 -8.59 -4.50
CA ALA A 138 -5.99 -9.34 -4.89
C ALA A 138 -6.29 -10.35 -5.99
N TYR A 139 -7.43 -11.04 -5.92
CA TYR A 139 -7.92 -11.89 -7.01
C TYR A 139 -8.23 -11.08 -8.27
N GLY A 140 -8.93 -9.95 -8.15
CA GLY A 140 -9.22 -9.08 -9.29
C GLY A 140 -7.97 -8.63 -10.05
N ARG A 141 -6.89 -8.27 -9.32
CA ARG A 141 -5.59 -7.96 -9.94
C ARG A 141 -4.91 -9.18 -10.55
N PHE A 142 -5.05 -10.35 -9.94
CA PHE A 142 -4.53 -11.59 -10.48
C PHE A 142 -5.19 -11.94 -11.82
N PHE A 143 -6.52 -11.89 -11.88
CA PHE A 143 -7.26 -12.19 -13.11
C PHE A 143 -7.02 -11.18 -14.23
N LYS A 144 -6.70 -9.92 -13.89
CA LYS A 144 -6.25 -8.89 -14.86
C LYS A 144 -4.79 -9.05 -15.31
N GLY A 145 -4.04 -10.01 -14.76
CA GLY A 145 -2.61 -10.17 -15.05
C GLY A 145 -1.69 -9.12 -14.41
N GLU A 146 -2.23 -8.22 -13.58
CA GLU A 146 -1.46 -7.14 -12.91
C GLU A 146 -0.66 -7.65 -11.70
N ALA A 147 -1.09 -8.78 -11.12
CA ALA A 147 -0.47 -9.37 -9.94
C ALA A 147 -0.39 -10.89 -10.03
N ARG A 148 0.51 -11.49 -9.24
CA ARG A 148 0.54 -12.95 -9.06
C ARG A 148 -0.61 -13.40 -8.16
N TYR A 149 -0.88 -14.71 -8.19
CA TYR A 149 -1.88 -15.34 -7.34
C TYR A 149 -1.77 -14.92 -5.86
N PRO A 150 -2.89 -14.63 -5.17
CA PRO A 150 -2.89 -14.24 -3.76
C PRO A 150 -2.15 -15.24 -2.86
N LYS A 151 -1.38 -14.75 -1.90
CA LYS A 151 -0.58 -15.60 -0.99
C LYS A 151 -1.06 -15.49 0.45
N ARG A 152 -1.02 -16.60 1.19
CA ARG A 152 -1.30 -16.61 2.64
C ARG A 152 -0.39 -15.61 3.37
N LYS A 153 -1.00 -14.83 4.27
CA LYS A 153 -0.33 -13.86 5.13
C LYS A 153 0.27 -14.56 6.35
N LYS A 154 1.47 -14.14 6.76
CA LYS A 154 2.23 -14.76 7.88
C LYS A 154 2.57 -13.73 8.95
N LYS A 155 2.41 -14.09 10.23
CA LYS A 155 2.79 -13.25 11.39
C LYS A 155 4.25 -12.86 11.30
N GLY A 156 4.55 -11.58 11.48
CA GLY A 156 5.91 -11.05 11.44
C GLY A 156 6.60 -11.04 10.07
N ARG A 157 5.94 -11.50 8.99
CA ARG A 157 6.41 -11.32 7.61
C ARG A 157 5.53 -10.34 6.85
N SER A 158 4.22 -10.59 6.87
CA SER A 158 3.20 -9.71 6.31
C SER A 158 3.07 -8.45 7.17
N ARG A 159 2.72 -7.33 6.53
CA ARG A 159 2.44 -6.07 7.23
C ARG A 159 1.24 -6.26 8.16
N ASP A 160 1.38 -5.80 9.39
CA ASP A 160 0.26 -5.70 10.33
C ASP A 160 -0.57 -4.48 9.92
N ALA A 161 -1.79 -4.74 9.45
CA ALA A 161 -2.67 -3.73 8.90
C ALA A 161 -4.14 -4.11 9.15
N ALA A 162 -4.94 -3.11 9.49
CA ALA A 162 -6.39 -3.20 9.61
C ALA A 162 -7.02 -1.98 8.91
N THR A 163 -8.15 -2.19 8.24
CA THR A 163 -8.87 -1.14 7.53
C THR A 163 -10.25 -0.98 8.14
N TYR A 164 -10.55 0.24 8.58
CA TYR A 164 -11.81 0.65 9.18
C TYR A 164 -12.56 1.52 8.19
N VAL A 165 -13.80 1.16 7.89
CA VAL A 165 -14.75 2.01 7.14
C VAL A 165 -15.47 2.95 8.10
N ARG A 166 -16.27 3.89 7.58
CA ARG A 166 -16.98 4.92 8.37
C ARG A 166 -17.71 4.39 9.62
N THR A 167 -18.31 3.20 9.55
CA THR A 167 -18.98 2.57 10.71
C THR A 167 -18.03 1.94 11.74
N GLY A 168 -16.73 1.88 11.43
CA GLY A 168 -15.68 1.29 12.25
C GLY A 168 -14.84 2.31 13.00
N PHE A 169 -15.14 3.60 12.93
CA PHE A 169 -14.45 4.63 13.69
C PHE A 169 -15.36 5.85 13.90
N LYS A 170 -15.05 6.64 14.93
CA LYS A 170 -15.63 7.96 15.19
C LYS A 170 -14.60 9.02 14.83
N TRP A 171 -15.03 10.06 14.10
CA TRP A 171 -14.27 11.27 13.82
C TRP A 171 -14.96 12.42 14.53
N VAL A 172 -14.21 13.20 15.29
CA VAL A 172 -14.65 14.47 15.89
C VAL A 172 -13.60 15.51 15.55
N GLU A 173 -13.98 16.47 14.73
CA GLU A 173 -13.10 17.58 14.36
C GLU A 173 -12.89 18.51 15.57
N ASP A 174 -11.67 19.01 15.72
CA ASP A 174 -11.29 19.94 16.78
C ASP A 174 -11.77 21.35 16.41
N PRO A 175 -12.66 21.99 17.21
CA PRO A 175 -13.16 23.33 16.95
C PRO A 175 -12.06 24.41 16.96
N GLU A 176 -11.00 24.24 17.77
CA GLU A 176 -9.91 25.20 17.89
C GLU A 176 -8.86 25.00 16.80
N ARG A 177 -8.80 23.81 16.20
CA ARG A 177 -7.83 23.42 15.17
C ARG A 177 -8.52 22.71 14.00
N PRO A 178 -9.20 23.46 13.12
CA PRO A 178 -9.89 22.92 11.97
C PRO A 178 -9.03 21.98 11.13
N GLY A 179 -9.61 20.88 10.67
CA GLY A 179 -8.93 19.81 9.95
C GLY A 179 -8.10 18.85 10.81
N THR A 180 -7.97 19.08 12.12
CA THR A 180 -7.46 18.10 13.08
C THR A 180 -8.60 17.57 13.96
N GLY A 181 -8.34 16.54 14.77
CA GLY A 181 -9.41 15.99 15.60
C GLY A 181 -9.07 14.69 16.30
N LEU A 182 -10.10 14.14 16.93
CA LEU A 182 -10.07 12.87 17.63
C LEU A 182 -10.59 11.75 16.73
N ILE A 183 -9.79 10.69 16.64
CA ILE A 183 -10.18 9.45 15.97
C ILE A 183 -10.29 8.35 17.02
N THR A 184 -11.48 7.79 17.19
CA THR A 184 -11.71 6.62 18.06
C THR A 184 -12.05 5.42 17.21
N LEU A 185 -11.32 4.31 17.33
CA LEU A 185 -11.61 3.10 16.57
C LEU A 185 -12.71 2.27 17.23
N ALA A 186 -13.46 1.50 16.44
CA ALA A 186 -14.42 0.55 16.99
C ALA A 186 -13.73 -0.46 17.93
N LYS A 187 -14.43 -0.81 19.02
CA LYS A 187 -13.91 -1.68 20.10
C LYS A 187 -12.71 -1.09 20.84
N GLN A 188 -12.59 0.24 20.86
CA GLN A 188 -11.68 1.00 21.72
C GLN A 188 -12.47 2.08 22.45
N SER A 189 -12.14 2.32 23.71
CA SER A 189 -12.79 3.31 24.59
C SER A 189 -12.26 4.73 24.35
N GLN A 190 -10.95 4.85 24.18
CA GLN A 190 -10.26 6.13 24.06
C GLN A 190 -9.86 6.46 22.62
N PRO A 191 -9.80 7.77 22.26
CA PRO A 191 -9.26 8.20 20.98
C PRO A 191 -7.77 7.86 20.84
N LEU A 192 -7.30 7.78 19.61
CA LEU A 192 -5.89 7.58 19.29
C LEU A 192 -5.10 8.87 19.60
N ASP A 193 -3.96 8.74 20.27
CA ASP A 193 -2.99 9.84 20.43
C ASP A 193 -2.22 10.06 19.12
N ILE A 194 -2.81 10.86 18.22
CA ILE A 194 -2.28 11.14 16.88
C ILE A 194 -1.37 12.36 16.91
N ARG A 195 -0.16 12.20 16.40
CA ARG A 195 0.71 13.33 16.07
C ARG A 195 0.33 13.92 14.72
N TRP A 196 -0.53 14.93 14.76
CA TRP A 196 -0.92 15.72 13.59
C TRP A 196 0.29 16.52 13.08
N SER A 197 0.74 16.21 11.87
CA SER A 197 1.82 16.95 11.19
C SER A 197 1.30 17.90 10.11
N ARG A 198 0.01 17.82 9.80
CA ARG A 198 -0.74 18.64 8.84
C ARG A 198 -2.24 18.44 9.10
N ALA A 199 -3.03 19.47 8.82
CA ALA A 199 -4.49 19.37 8.88
C ALA A 199 -5.03 18.58 7.68
N LEU A 200 -6.17 17.93 7.87
CA LEU A 200 -7.04 17.50 6.77
C LEU A 200 -7.79 18.73 6.22
N PRO A 201 -8.38 18.65 5.01
CA PRO A 201 -9.26 19.71 4.54
C PRO A 201 -10.40 19.95 5.54
N VAL A 202 -10.67 21.23 5.85
CA VAL A 202 -11.66 21.64 6.86
C VAL A 202 -13.04 21.14 6.47
N GLY A 203 -13.78 20.59 7.44
CA GLY A 203 -15.13 20.06 7.22
C GLY A 203 -15.19 18.74 6.43
N VAL A 204 -14.06 18.17 6.02
CA VAL A 204 -14.02 16.89 5.29
C VAL A 204 -13.90 15.72 6.26
N VAL A 205 -14.93 14.88 6.26
CA VAL A 205 -14.95 13.67 7.09
C VAL A 205 -14.20 12.52 6.41
N PRO A 206 -13.28 11.82 7.12
CA PRO A 206 -12.61 10.65 6.57
C PRO A 206 -13.58 9.57 6.06
N VAL A 207 -13.28 9.01 4.90
CA VAL A 207 -14.05 7.92 4.28
C VAL A 207 -13.63 6.57 4.85
N ARG A 208 -12.33 6.40 5.07
CA ARG A 208 -11.72 5.13 5.50
C ARG A 208 -10.44 5.40 6.26
N LEU A 209 -10.19 4.61 7.29
CA LEU A 209 -8.93 4.61 8.02
C LEU A 209 -8.18 3.30 7.78
N SER A 210 -6.87 3.36 7.61
CA SER A 210 -6.00 2.19 7.67
C SER A 210 -4.99 2.34 8.79
N VAL A 211 -5.06 1.44 9.76
CA VAL A 211 -4.12 1.37 10.87
C VAL A 211 -3.07 0.34 10.54
N THR A 212 -1.79 0.73 10.63
CA THR A 212 -0.66 -0.15 10.32
C THR A 212 0.39 -0.11 11.42
N ARG A 213 1.02 -1.26 11.67
CA ARG A 213 2.22 -1.35 12.49
C ARG A 213 3.40 -1.78 11.64
N ASP A 214 4.45 -0.97 11.64
CA ASP A 214 5.68 -1.29 10.92
C ASP A 214 6.57 -2.27 11.70
N ARG A 215 7.66 -2.73 11.07
CA ARG A 215 8.60 -3.67 11.70
C ARG A 215 9.43 -3.04 12.82
N ALA A 216 9.51 -1.71 12.89
CA ALA A 216 10.17 -1.00 13.98
C ALA A 216 9.29 -0.94 15.24
N GLY A 217 8.00 -1.27 15.11
CA GLY A 217 7.00 -1.24 16.19
C GLY A 217 6.21 0.07 16.23
N ARG A 218 6.30 0.90 15.19
CA ARG A 218 5.61 2.19 15.13
C ARG A 218 4.22 2.01 14.53
N TYR A 219 3.26 2.74 15.09
CA TYR A 219 1.89 2.75 14.66
C TYR A 219 1.60 3.97 13.78
N PHE A 220 0.84 3.73 12.72
CA PHE A 220 0.43 4.77 11.78
C PHE A 220 -1.04 4.62 11.44
N VAL A 221 -1.74 5.75 11.41
CA VAL A 221 -3.10 5.86 10.90
C VAL A 221 -3.03 6.56 9.55
N SER A 222 -3.64 5.95 8.55
CA SER A 222 -3.79 6.53 7.22
C SER A 222 -5.25 6.85 6.97
N THR A 223 -5.58 8.13 6.86
CA THR A 223 -6.93 8.64 6.63
C THR A 223 -7.12 8.87 5.13
N LEU A 224 -8.13 8.22 4.55
CA LEU A 224 -8.56 8.47 3.19
C LEU A 224 -9.66 9.52 3.22
N VAL A 225 -9.44 10.66 2.57
CA VAL A 225 -10.41 11.73 2.42
C VAL A 225 -10.74 11.95 0.96
N GLU A 226 -11.94 12.47 0.71
CA GLU A 226 -12.35 12.98 -0.59
C GLU A 226 -12.13 14.48 -0.57
N GLU A 227 -11.22 14.99 -1.39
CA GLU A 227 -10.92 16.42 -1.46
C GLU A 227 -10.96 16.90 -2.90
N ARG A 228 -11.42 18.13 -3.09
CA ARG A 228 -11.31 18.83 -4.36
C ARG A 228 -9.90 19.36 -4.50
N ILE A 229 -9.23 19.00 -5.59
CA ILE A 229 -7.87 19.47 -5.87
C ILE A 229 -7.96 20.76 -6.69
N VAL A 230 -7.45 21.85 -6.13
CA VAL A 230 -7.30 23.12 -6.86
C VAL A 230 -5.95 23.12 -7.60
N PRO A 231 -5.92 23.37 -8.91
CA PRO A 231 -4.69 23.58 -9.66
C PRO A 231 -3.80 24.68 -9.08
N LEU A 232 -2.50 24.42 -9.06
CA LEU A 232 -1.49 25.45 -8.80
C LEU A 232 -1.50 26.48 -9.93
N PRO A 233 -1.17 27.75 -9.62
CA PRO A 233 -1.00 28.76 -10.65
C PRO A 233 0.11 28.35 -11.63
N PRO A 234 -0.03 28.69 -12.93
CA PRO A 234 1.00 28.42 -13.91
C PRO A 234 2.29 29.18 -13.56
N VAL A 235 3.44 28.58 -13.87
CA VAL A 235 4.75 29.20 -13.60
C VAL A 235 5.47 29.46 -14.91
N PHE A 236 5.87 30.71 -15.10
CA PHE A 236 6.53 31.19 -16.30
C PHE A 236 7.98 31.58 -16.00
N VAL A 237 8.81 31.64 -17.04
CA VAL A 237 10.16 32.20 -16.94
C VAL A 237 10.04 33.71 -16.69
N SER A 238 10.84 34.24 -15.76
CA SER A 238 10.81 35.66 -15.38
C SER A 238 10.93 36.57 -16.61
N GLY A 239 9.99 37.50 -16.78
CA GLY A 239 9.99 38.43 -17.92
C GLY A 239 9.45 37.86 -19.23
N SER A 240 8.90 36.64 -19.24
CA SER A 240 8.30 36.03 -20.44
C SER A 240 6.96 35.34 -20.14
N ARG A 241 6.25 34.93 -21.20
CA ARG A 241 5.06 34.07 -21.11
C ARG A 241 5.39 32.58 -21.34
N GLU A 242 6.67 32.23 -21.39
CA GLU A 242 7.10 30.85 -21.64
C GLU A 242 6.99 30.01 -20.37
N PRO A 243 6.45 28.78 -20.45
CA PRO A 243 6.32 27.91 -19.29
C PRO A 243 7.71 27.53 -18.78
N LYS A 244 7.94 27.71 -17.48
CA LYS A 244 9.24 27.36 -16.89
C LYS A 244 9.43 25.85 -16.91
N ALA A 245 10.43 25.39 -17.65
CA ALA A 245 10.82 23.99 -17.73
C ALA A 245 12.13 23.75 -16.99
N VAL A 246 12.30 22.55 -16.43
CA VAL A 246 13.57 22.10 -15.85
C VAL A 246 13.85 20.65 -16.26
N GLY A 247 15.07 20.42 -16.73
CA GLY A 247 15.64 19.09 -16.94
C GLY A 247 16.10 18.46 -15.61
N VAL A 248 15.75 17.21 -15.36
CA VAL A 248 16.10 16.46 -14.16
C VAL A 248 16.90 15.21 -14.55
N ASP A 249 18.22 15.29 -14.39
CA ASP A 249 19.12 14.14 -14.53
C ASP A 249 19.27 13.42 -13.18
N VAL A 250 19.21 12.08 -13.17
CA VAL A 250 19.28 11.26 -11.96
C VAL A 250 20.58 10.47 -11.91
N GLY A 251 21.37 10.69 -10.86
CA GLY A 251 22.72 10.14 -10.73
C GLY A 251 22.97 9.34 -9.45
N LEU A 252 24.17 8.74 -9.38
CA LEU A 252 24.72 8.17 -8.14
C LEU A 252 25.74 9.10 -7.47
N ALA A 253 26.35 10.01 -8.23
CA ALA A 253 27.24 11.04 -7.72
C ALA A 253 26.42 12.12 -7.00
N SER A 254 25.56 12.81 -7.72
CA SER A 254 24.42 13.58 -7.20
C SER A 254 23.14 12.74 -7.39
N LEU A 255 22.18 12.85 -6.47
CA LEU A 255 20.87 12.23 -6.64
C LEU A 255 20.12 12.83 -7.84
N VAL A 256 20.16 14.16 -7.93
CA VAL A 256 19.59 14.95 -9.05
C VAL A 256 20.58 16.02 -9.46
N THR A 257 20.70 16.24 -10.78
CA THR A 257 21.34 17.41 -11.39
C THR A 257 20.29 18.11 -12.24
N LEU A 258 20.10 19.42 -12.02
CA LEU A 258 19.21 20.24 -12.84
C LEU A 258 19.98 20.86 -14.01
N ASP A 259 19.26 21.35 -15.02
CA ASP A 259 19.83 22.03 -16.19
C ASP A 259 20.53 23.35 -15.84
N ASP A 260 20.11 24.04 -14.77
CA ASP A 260 20.79 25.20 -14.18
C ASP A 260 22.12 24.86 -13.46
N GLY A 261 22.52 23.59 -13.46
CA GLY A 261 23.73 23.10 -12.81
C GLY A 261 23.58 22.80 -11.32
N THR A 262 22.40 23.06 -10.72
CA THR A 262 22.11 22.73 -9.31
C THR A 262 22.22 21.23 -9.10
N LYS A 263 23.08 20.84 -8.16
CA LYS A 263 23.27 19.44 -7.76
C LYS A 263 22.71 19.20 -6.38
N LEU A 264 21.90 18.16 -6.27
CA LEU A 264 21.36 17.68 -5.02
C LEU A 264 22.03 16.36 -4.66
N ASP A 265 22.77 16.35 -3.55
CA ASP A 265 23.55 15.18 -3.16
C ASP A 265 22.67 14.07 -2.59
N HIS A 266 23.17 12.85 -2.71
CA HIS A 266 22.58 11.66 -2.13
C HIS A 266 23.11 11.47 -0.68
N PRO A 267 22.26 11.30 0.34
CA PRO A 267 22.71 11.16 1.73
C PRO A 267 23.42 9.83 2.01
N ARG A 268 23.39 8.90 1.05
CA ARG A 268 24.12 7.61 1.02
C ARG A 268 23.94 6.83 2.34
N LEU A 269 22.72 6.84 2.88
CA LEU A 269 22.43 6.32 4.21
C LEU A 269 22.65 4.81 4.33
N LEU A 270 22.36 4.02 3.29
CA LEU A 270 22.68 2.59 3.32
C LEU A 270 24.19 2.38 3.36
N LYS A 271 24.99 3.21 2.68
CA LYS A 271 26.45 3.19 2.76
C LYS A 271 26.92 3.58 4.17
N ARG A 272 26.42 4.69 4.71
CA ARG A 272 26.74 5.21 6.04
C ARG A 272 26.46 4.19 7.16
N TYR A 273 25.36 3.45 7.05
CA TYR A 273 24.96 2.46 8.05
C TYR A 273 25.30 1.01 7.65
N ALA A 274 26.09 0.79 6.59
CA ALA A 274 26.38 -0.54 6.06
C ALA A 274 27.06 -1.46 7.09
N GLU A 275 28.10 -0.96 7.77
CA GLU A 275 28.85 -1.73 8.77
C GLU A 275 27.98 -2.09 9.97
N LYS A 276 27.19 -1.13 10.45
CA LYS A 276 26.23 -1.34 11.55
C LYS A 276 25.18 -2.38 11.17
N LEU A 277 24.64 -2.31 9.96
CA LEU A 277 23.70 -3.30 9.43
C LEU A 277 24.34 -4.68 9.33
N ALA A 278 25.55 -4.77 8.77
CA ALA A 278 26.28 -6.04 8.64
C ALA A 278 26.57 -6.69 9.99
N ARG A 279 26.99 -5.90 11.00
CA ARG A 279 27.20 -6.37 12.37
C ARG A 279 25.91 -6.91 12.98
N LEU A 280 24.80 -6.16 12.89
CA LEU A 280 23.51 -6.59 13.42
C LEU A 280 22.97 -7.83 12.69
N GLN A 281 23.17 -7.95 11.38
CA GLN A 281 22.77 -9.12 10.60
C GLN A 281 23.58 -10.37 11.00
N ARG A 282 24.90 -10.23 11.21
CA ARG A 282 25.74 -11.32 11.73
C ARG A 282 25.30 -11.74 13.14
N GLU A 283 25.03 -10.78 14.02
CA GLU A 283 24.49 -11.04 15.35
C GLU A 283 23.15 -11.79 15.28
N LEU A 284 22.25 -11.37 14.37
CA LEU A 284 20.96 -12.03 14.16
C LEU A 284 21.11 -13.49 13.72
N HIS A 285 22.07 -13.77 12.84
CA HIS A 285 22.34 -15.11 12.31
C HIS A 285 22.84 -16.07 13.40
N ARG A 286 23.72 -15.59 14.28
CA ARG A 286 24.28 -16.36 15.40
C ARG A 286 23.25 -16.70 16.48
N LYS A 287 22.13 -15.98 16.57
CA LYS A 287 21.12 -16.20 17.62
C LYS A 287 20.09 -17.28 17.23
N VAL A 288 19.72 -18.09 18.21
CA VAL A 288 18.72 -19.16 18.09
C VAL A 288 17.39 -18.61 17.54
N LYS A 289 16.86 -19.30 16.51
CA LYS A 289 15.60 -18.96 15.85
C LYS A 289 14.46 -18.98 16.88
N GLY A 290 13.66 -17.92 16.91
CA GLY A 290 12.54 -17.80 17.86
C GLY A 290 12.90 -17.21 19.23
N SER A 291 14.18 -17.16 19.61
CA SER A 291 14.57 -16.60 20.91
C SER A 291 14.21 -15.12 21.08
N ARG A 292 13.89 -14.70 22.31
CA ARG A 292 13.62 -13.28 22.66
C ARG A 292 14.79 -12.37 22.25
N ASN A 293 16.02 -12.85 22.44
CA ASN A 293 17.23 -12.12 22.06
C ASN A 293 17.37 -11.92 20.55
N ARG A 294 17.02 -12.92 19.73
CA ARG A 294 16.93 -12.75 18.27
C ARG A 294 15.86 -11.73 17.90
N GLY A 295 14.73 -11.73 18.61
CA GLY A 295 13.67 -10.73 18.48
C GLY A 295 14.16 -9.30 18.69
N LYS A 296 14.94 -9.05 19.76
CA LYS A 296 15.54 -7.74 20.06
C LYS A 296 16.45 -7.25 18.93
N VAL A 297 17.35 -8.11 18.42
CA VAL A 297 18.24 -7.74 17.29
C VAL A 297 17.45 -7.45 16.02
N ARG A 298 16.44 -8.26 15.72
CA ARG A 298 15.55 -8.02 14.57
C ARG A 298 14.88 -6.65 14.65
N GLN A 299 14.46 -6.23 15.85
CA GLN A 299 13.87 -4.91 16.05
C GLN A 299 14.89 -3.79 15.88
N LYS A 300 16.14 -3.95 16.35
CA LYS A 300 17.23 -2.99 16.09
C LYS A 300 17.47 -2.79 14.60
N ILE A 301 17.53 -3.89 13.83
CA ILE A 301 17.66 -3.85 12.37
C ILE A 301 16.46 -3.11 11.74
N ALA A 302 15.24 -3.44 12.18
CA ALA A 302 14.03 -2.81 11.65
C ALA A 302 13.96 -1.31 11.93
N ARG A 303 14.39 -0.85 13.12
CA ARG A 303 14.50 0.58 13.47
C ARG A 303 15.51 1.30 12.58
N LEU A 304 16.64 0.65 12.27
CA LEU A 304 17.65 1.23 11.39
C LEU A 304 17.15 1.35 9.94
N TYR A 305 16.48 0.33 9.41
CA TYR A 305 15.84 0.43 8.10
C TYR A 305 14.70 1.46 8.07
N ALA A 306 13.94 1.60 9.15
CA ALA A 306 12.91 2.62 9.29
C ALA A 306 13.51 4.03 9.21
N LEU A 307 14.60 4.29 9.95
CA LEU A 307 15.33 5.57 9.88
C LEU A 307 15.78 5.88 8.45
N ILE A 308 16.46 4.92 7.80
CA ILE A 308 16.96 5.09 6.43
C ILE A 308 15.81 5.39 5.46
N GLY A 309 14.71 4.64 5.58
CA GLY A 309 13.54 4.81 4.73
C GLY A 309 12.81 6.14 4.95
N ASP A 310 12.75 6.63 6.19
CA ASP A 310 12.05 7.87 6.50
C ASP A 310 12.85 9.10 6.10
N VAL A 311 14.16 9.15 6.37
CA VAL A 311 15.02 10.27 5.89
C VAL A 311 15.00 10.33 4.37
N ARG A 312 15.06 9.17 3.71
CA ARG A 312 14.97 9.12 2.25
C ARG A 312 13.62 9.61 1.74
N ARG A 313 12.52 9.17 2.35
CA ARG A 313 11.17 9.59 1.95
C ARG A 313 11.01 11.10 2.13
N ASP A 314 11.47 11.65 3.26
CA ASP A 314 11.38 13.08 3.57
C ASP A 314 12.15 13.92 2.56
N MET A 315 13.41 13.58 2.29
CA MET A 315 14.23 14.26 1.28
C MET A 315 13.59 14.20 -0.12
N LEU A 316 13.12 13.03 -0.56
CA LEU A 316 12.44 12.89 -1.85
C LEU A 316 11.14 13.69 -1.89
N ASP A 317 10.38 13.73 -0.79
CA ASP A 317 9.14 14.49 -0.71
C ASP A 317 9.41 15.99 -0.82
N GLN A 318 10.36 16.53 -0.06
CA GLN A 318 10.76 17.95 -0.13
C GLN A 318 11.24 18.33 -1.53
N LEU A 319 12.14 17.52 -2.11
CA LEU A 319 12.66 17.75 -3.46
C LEU A 319 11.54 17.77 -4.51
N THR A 320 10.70 16.73 -4.54
CA THR A 320 9.63 16.64 -5.53
C THR A 320 8.57 17.72 -5.35
N THR A 321 8.27 18.13 -4.10
CA THR A 321 7.38 19.28 -3.84
C THR A 321 7.99 20.54 -4.42
N ARG A 322 9.27 20.82 -4.11
CA ARG A 322 9.97 22.00 -4.61
C ARG A 322 9.94 22.07 -6.14
N LEU A 323 10.33 20.98 -6.81
CA LEU A 323 10.37 20.92 -8.28
C LEU A 323 9.01 21.20 -8.93
N VAL A 324 7.92 20.61 -8.39
CA VAL A 324 6.56 20.79 -8.92
C VAL A 324 5.99 22.19 -8.63
N HIS A 325 6.39 22.82 -7.53
CA HIS A 325 5.99 24.19 -7.21
C HIS A 325 6.76 25.22 -8.05
N GLU A 326 8.06 25.01 -8.27
CA GLU A 326 8.95 25.98 -8.93
C GLU A 326 8.91 25.94 -10.46
N ASN A 327 8.34 24.89 -11.07
CA ASN A 327 8.39 24.65 -12.51
C ASN A 327 7.04 24.21 -13.07
N GLN A 328 6.75 24.62 -14.30
CA GLN A 328 5.58 24.18 -15.05
C GLN A 328 5.81 22.83 -15.73
N VAL A 329 7.00 22.61 -16.30
CA VAL A 329 7.36 21.39 -17.02
C VAL A 329 8.56 20.72 -16.36
N LEU A 330 8.47 19.41 -16.13
CA LEU A 330 9.55 18.60 -15.59
C LEU A 330 9.96 17.56 -16.62
N VAL A 331 11.16 17.68 -17.17
CA VAL A 331 11.71 16.72 -18.12
C VAL A 331 12.61 15.76 -17.36
N VAL A 332 12.33 14.45 -17.44
CA VAL A 332 13.08 13.44 -16.66
C VAL A 332 13.47 12.30 -17.58
N GLU A 333 14.71 11.83 -17.47
CA GLU A 333 15.20 10.71 -18.28
C GLU A 333 14.34 9.46 -18.15
N ASP A 334 14.17 8.73 -19.26
CA ASP A 334 13.57 7.39 -19.24
C ASP A 334 14.53 6.34 -18.69
N LEU A 335 14.73 6.35 -17.38
CA LEU A 335 15.60 5.37 -16.75
C LEU A 335 14.84 4.08 -16.46
N SER A 336 15.20 3.01 -17.19
CA SER A 336 14.72 1.65 -16.88
C SER A 336 15.39 1.09 -15.61
N VAL A 337 14.96 1.60 -14.44
CA VAL A 337 15.47 1.18 -13.12
C VAL A 337 15.37 -0.33 -12.94
N VAL A 338 14.32 -0.97 -13.45
CA VAL A 338 14.13 -2.43 -13.40
C VAL A 338 15.25 -3.16 -14.12
N THR A 339 15.63 -2.70 -15.31
CA THR A 339 16.71 -3.29 -16.10
C THR A 339 18.07 -3.07 -15.43
N LEU A 340 18.30 -1.87 -14.89
CA LEU A 340 19.51 -1.55 -14.14
C LEU A 340 19.66 -2.36 -12.85
N MET A 341 18.55 -2.76 -12.22
CA MET A 341 18.54 -3.54 -10.99
C MET A 341 18.72 -5.05 -11.18
N ARG A 342 18.88 -5.53 -12.42
CA ARG A 342 19.12 -6.96 -12.69
C ARG A 342 20.37 -7.47 -11.97
N ALA A 343 20.31 -8.70 -11.50
CA ALA A 343 21.43 -9.34 -10.83
C ALA A 343 22.56 -9.61 -11.84
N GLY A 344 23.81 -9.31 -11.44
CA GLY A 344 24.98 -9.63 -12.25
C GLY A 344 25.28 -11.13 -12.25
N ARG A 345 25.83 -11.63 -13.37
CA ARG A 345 26.30 -13.02 -13.54
C ARG A 345 27.83 -13.06 -13.67
N GLY A 346 28.43 -14.20 -13.35
CA GLY A 346 29.87 -14.44 -13.50
C GLY A 346 30.76 -13.52 -12.65
N LYS A 347 31.98 -13.25 -13.14
CA LYS A 347 33.04 -12.48 -12.45
C LYS A 347 32.62 -11.05 -12.06
N GLY A 348 31.68 -10.44 -12.77
CA GLY A 348 31.16 -9.09 -12.50
C GLY A 348 30.08 -9.00 -11.40
N ARG A 349 29.65 -10.12 -10.82
CA ARG A 349 28.51 -10.19 -9.88
C ARG A 349 28.68 -9.29 -8.67
N GLN A 350 29.87 -9.25 -8.06
CA GLN A 350 30.11 -8.45 -6.85
C GLN A 350 30.06 -6.94 -7.13
N ARG A 351 30.73 -6.48 -8.20
CA ARG A 351 30.68 -5.07 -8.65
C ARG A 351 29.23 -4.66 -8.94
N LYS A 352 28.47 -5.52 -9.62
CA LYS A 352 27.05 -5.28 -9.91
C LYS A 352 26.19 -5.24 -8.64
N ALA A 353 26.47 -6.08 -7.64
CA ALA A 353 25.75 -6.04 -6.37
C ALA A 353 25.96 -4.72 -5.62
N LYS A 354 27.19 -4.20 -5.61
CA LYS A 354 27.51 -2.87 -5.03
C LYS A 354 26.78 -1.75 -5.78
N LEU A 355 26.76 -1.79 -7.12
CA LEU A 355 26.00 -0.85 -7.94
C LEU A 355 24.49 -0.91 -7.61
N ASN A 356 23.92 -2.10 -7.56
CA ASN A 356 22.52 -2.29 -7.22
C ASN A 356 22.20 -1.76 -5.82
N GLN A 357 23.12 -1.91 -4.85
CA GLN A 357 22.96 -1.32 -3.52
C GLN A 357 22.95 0.21 -3.56
N ALA A 358 23.83 0.83 -4.36
CA ALA A 358 23.85 2.28 -4.55
C ALA A 358 22.55 2.79 -5.20
N ILE A 359 22.05 2.09 -6.23
CA ILE A 359 20.77 2.40 -6.90
C ILE A 359 19.59 2.26 -5.92
N MET A 360 19.57 1.20 -5.11
CA MET A 360 18.57 1.02 -4.05
C MET A 360 18.65 2.10 -2.97
N ASP A 361 19.83 2.67 -2.75
CA ASP A 361 19.98 3.81 -1.85
C ASP A 361 19.37 5.06 -2.47
N ALA A 362 19.72 5.36 -3.73
CA ALA A 362 19.21 6.49 -4.50
C ALA A 362 17.69 6.51 -4.68
N SER A 363 17.07 5.33 -4.78
CA SER A 363 15.61 5.19 -4.87
C SER A 363 14.98 6.00 -6.00
N TRP A 364 15.62 6.04 -7.17
CA TRP A 364 15.13 6.72 -8.37
C TRP A 364 13.70 6.33 -8.73
N GLY A 365 13.33 5.05 -8.58
CA GLY A 365 11.95 4.61 -8.84
C GLY A 365 10.91 5.29 -7.93
N GLU A 366 11.28 5.58 -6.68
CA GLU A 366 10.41 6.30 -5.74
C GLU A 366 10.37 7.80 -6.06
N LEU A 367 11.50 8.40 -6.44
CA LEU A 367 11.57 9.78 -6.95
C LEU A 367 10.63 9.98 -8.14
N LEU A 368 10.74 9.13 -9.17
CA LEU A 368 9.89 9.19 -10.36
C LEU A 368 8.41 8.97 -10.01
N ARG A 369 8.12 8.04 -9.09
CA ARG A 369 6.76 7.85 -8.59
C ARG A 369 6.24 9.11 -7.90
N HIS A 370 7.08 9.79 -7.11
CA HIS A 370 6.73 11.04 -6.42
C HIS A 370 6.42 12.17 -7.40
N LEU A 371 7.30 12.39 -8.37
CA LEU A 371 7.10 13.39 -9.42
C LEU A 371 5.79 13.13 -10.17
N ARG A 372 5.56 11.89 -10.63
CA ARG A 372 4.34 11.49 -11.34
C ARG A 372 3.08 11.82 -10.55
N TYR A 373 2.97 11.38 -9.30
CA TYR A 373 1.73 11.56 -8.54
C TYR A 373 1.49 13.04 -8.15
N LYS A 374 2.55 13.81 -7.85
CA LYS A 374 2.39 15.23 -7.48
C LYS A 374 2.03 16.08 -8.67
N ALA A 375 2.66 15.80 -9.82
CA ALA A 375 2.32 16.38 -11.10
C ALA A 375 0.86 16.08 -11.48
N SER A 376 0.43 14.82 -11.38
CA SER A 376 -0.91 14.41 -11.82
C SER A 376 -2.06 14.67 -10.83
N GLY A 377 -1.77 14.87 -9.54
CA GLY A 377 -2.83 14.78 -8.52
C GLY A 377 -2.53 15.41 -7.17
N THR A 378 -1.62 16.37 -7.07
CA THR A 378 -1.49 17.20 -5.85
C THR A 378 -1.31 18.67 -6.16
N ALA A 379 -0.76 18.98 -7.33
CA ALA A 379 -0.55 20.34 -7.82
C ALA A 379 -1.58 20.79 -8.87
N GLY A 380 -2.52 19.93 -9.29
CA GLY A 380 -3.46 20.18 -10.40
C GLY A 380 -2.84 20.80 -11.66
N ARG A 381 -1.53 20.62 -11.90
CA ARG A 381 -0.90 21.00 -13.17
C ARG A 381 -1.25 19.90 -14.18
N TRP A 382 -2.29 20.13 -14.96
CA TRP A 382 -2.70 19.24 -16.06
C TRP A 382 -1.64 19.09 -17.17
N TRP A 383 -0.59 19.92 -17.14
CA TRP A 383 0.51 19.91 -18.08
C TRP A 383 1.86 19.77 -17.37
N SER A 384 2.14 18.54 -16.92
CA SER A 384 3.51 18.08 -16.69
C SER A 384 3.68 16.83 -17.54
N SER A 385 4.02 17.00 -18.81
CA SER A 385 4.52 15.89 -19.61
C SER A 385 5.89 15.54 -19.03
N ILE A 386 5.98 14.42 -18.31
CA ILE A 386 7.27 13.77 -18.10
C ILE A 386 7.66 13.24 -19.46
N VAL A 387 8.40 14.06 -20.22
CA VAL A 387 8.95 13.66 -21.51
C VAL A 387 10.19 12.83 -21.22
N SER A 388 9.98 11.52 -21.32
CA SER A 388 11.01 10.51 -21.20
C SER A 388 11.73 10.40 -22.55
N PHE A 389 12.92 10.99 -22.67
CA PHE A 389 13.73 10.83 -23.88
C PHE A 389 14.47 9.48 -23.87
N PRO A 390 14.37 8.66 -24.93
CA PRO A 390 15.26 7.52 -25.11
C PRO A 390 16.69 8.01 -25.36
N ARG A 391 17.69 7.31 -24.83
CA ARG A 391 19.09 7.60 -25.13
C ARG A 391 19.32 7.58 -26.64
N PRO A 392 20.08 8.52 -27.22
CA PRO A 392 20.51 8.41 -28.61
C PRO A 392 21.39 7.16 -28.73
N GLY A 393 20.90 6.14 -29.44
CA GLY A 393 21.62 4.87 -29.64
C GLY A 393 20.78 3.59 -29.70
N GLY A 394 19.45 3.67 -29.61
CA GLY A 394 18.57 2.51 -29.75
C GLY A 394 17.54 2.71 -30.84
N ALA A 395 17.93 2.60 -32.12
CA ALA A 395 16.99 2.45 -33.21
C ALA A 395 16.12 1.21 -32.93
N ARG A 396 14.82 1.43 -32.70
CA ARG A 396 13.82 0.37 -32.84
C ARG A 396 13.23 0.52 -34.24
N PRO A 397 13.30 -0.51 -35.10
CA PRO A 397 12.57 -0.47 -36.35
C PRO A 397 11.07 -0.51 -36.02
N VAL A 398 10.34 0.37 -36.68
CA VAL A 398 8.89 0.44 -36.63
C VAL A 398 8.34 -0.70 -37.49
N MET A 399 7.54 -1.58 -36.89
CA MET A 399 6.37 -2.21 -37.52
C MET A 399 5.24 -2.21 -36.51
#